data_AF-A0A3L7SUV2-F1
#
_entry.id   AF-A0A3L7SUV2-F1
#
_cell.length_a   1.000
_cell.length_b   1.000
_cell.length_c   1.000
_cell.angle_alpha   90.00
_cell.angle_beta   90.00
_cell.angle_gamma   90.00
#
_symmetry.space_group_name_H-M   'P 1'
#
loop_
_entity.id
_entity.type
_entity.pdbx_description
1 polymer ?
#
loop_
_entity_poly.entity_id
_entity_poly.type
_entity_poly.pdbx_seq_one_letter_code
_entity_poly.pdbx_strand_id
1 'polypeptide(L)'
;RWPKGTHFNPLSKEEVKPIYDLVYVALKGTSEVSDHGVTHFMSAPPGPAMLSWNSADGSHPIKSKLNKLPDWTLPPDISNNLVKARVGSTLKFRDQFFAGKPLPEVLSGLVVSEVESDRFVAVNMMLATDQIDLFFKSFVSTKNYDVIENGIIALRHWIGRKPGQDLKLYEFMISARHYTKKQAEIFIDLLHSFGDDELKEPETYEVLIDYLGSDKSGIRALANWHLHRLVPKGRDIKFDTLANEAERKEAIAKWKKLVPKGTVPSRSIN
;
A
#
# COMPACT_ATOMS: atom_id res chain seq x y z
N ARG A 1 3.58 8.38 -4.26
CA ARG A 1 3.24 7.01 -4.77
C ARG A 1 3.78 6.84 -6.18
N TRP A 2 4.13 5.64 -6.63
CA TRP A 2 4.53 5.42 -8.03
C TRP A 2 3.36 5.62 -9.00
N PRO A 3 3.59 6.21 -10.19
CA PRO A 3 2.57 6.25 -11.25
C PRO A 3 2.11 4.83 -11.62
N LYS A 4 0.85 4.69 -12.01
CA LYS A 4 0.32 3.40 -12.47
C LYS A 4 0.95 3.05 -13.82
N GLY A 5 1.22 1.77 -14.06
CA GLY A 5 1.85 1.28 -15.30
C GLY A 5 3.33 1.58 -15.39
N THR A 6 3.95 2.08 -14.31
CA THR A 6 5.42 2.21 -14.27
C THR A 6 6.04 0.84 -14.08
N HIS A 7 6.69 0.34 -15.13
CA HIS A 7 7.55 -0.83 -15.02
C HIS A 7 8.87 -0.48 -14.34
N PHE A 8 9.29 -1.34 -13.42
CA PHE A 8 10.57 -1.26 -12.76
C PHE A 8 11.67 -1.75 -13.70
N ASN A 9 12.68 -0.91 -13.90
CA ASN A 9 13.89 -1.28 -14.63
C ASN A 9 15.10 -0.73 -13.87
N PRO A 10 15.90 -1.59 -13.21
CA PRO A 10 17.04 -1.15 -12.40
C PRO A 10 18.19 -0.59 -13.25
N LEU A 11 18.15 -0.76 -14.58
CA LEU A 11 19.12 -0.23 -15.54
C LEU A 11 18.59 1.01 -16.26
N SER A 12 17.36 1.45 -15.98
CA SER A 12 16.78 2.60 -16.64
C SER A 12 17.57 3.86 -16.32
N LYS A 13 17.85 4.64 -17.37
CA LYS A 13 18.37 6.01 -17.24
C LYS A 13 17.24 7.04 -17.20
N GLU A 14 16.01 6.61 -17.47
CA GLU A 14 14.84 7.48 -17.39
C GLU A 14 14.47 7.71 -15.93
N GLU A 15 14.37 8.98 -15.56
CA GLU A 15 14.12 9.38 -14.18
C GLU A 15 12.61 9.36 -13.89
N VAL A 16 12.01 8.18 -13.83
CA VAL A 16 10.63 8.03 -13.34
C VAL A 16 10.65 8.19 -11.81
N LYS A 17 9.86 9.14 -11.29
CA LYS A 17 9.82 9.48 -9.87
C LYS A 17 8.45 9.15 -9.27
N PRO A 18 8.38 8.86 -7.95
CA PRO A 18 7.12 8.89 -7.25
C PRO A 18 6.42 10.25 -7.41
N ILE A 19 5.11 10.21 -7.58
CA ILE A 19 4.23 11.39 -7.53
C ILE A 19 4.04 11.77 -6.06
N TYR A 20 4.28 13.04 -5.76
CA TYR A 20 3.95 13.66 -4.49
C TYR A 20 2.59 14.34 -4.62
N ASP A 21 1.72 14.08 -3.65
CA ASP A 21 0.44 14.75 -3.51
C ASP A 21 0.53 15.62 -2.23
N LEU A 22 0.27 16.92 -2.36
CA LEU A 22 0.16 17.84 -1.24
C LEU A 22 -1.30 18.30 -1.12
N VAL A 23 -1.85 18.19 0.09
CA VAL A 23 -3.17 18.71 0.42
C VAL A 23 -3.03 19.61 1.64
N TYR A 24 -3.41 20.87 1.50
CA TYR A 24 -3.53 21.83 2.58
C TYR A 24 -5.01 22.10 2.85
N VAL A 25 -5.42 22.09 4.11
CA VAL A 25 -6.80 22.42 4.51
C VAL A 25 -6.79 23.46 5.63
N ALA A 26 -7.51 24.58 5.45
CA ALA A 26 -7.77 25.54 6.51
C ALA A 26 -8.81 24.97 7.48
N LEU A 27 -8.35 24.48 8.64
CA LEU A 27 -9.21 23.82 9.62
C LEU A 27 -10.11 24.81 10.39
N LYS A 28 -9.57 25.99 10.71
CA LYS A 28 -10.25 27.05 11.44
C LYS A 28 -9.70 28.41 11.04
N GLY A 29 -10.53 29.44 11.05
CA GLY A 29 -10.12 30.82 10.78
C GLY A 29 -9.66 31.01 9.33
N THR A 30 -8.65 31.86 9.15
CA THR A 30 -8.07 32.21 7.85
C THR A 30 -6.58 31.93 7.85
N SER A 31 -6.03 31.70 6.66
CA SER A 31 -4.60 31.56 6.46
C SER A 31 -4.19 32.07 5.08
N GLU A 32 -2.90 32.38 4.95
CA GLU A 32 -2.29 32.77 3.69
C GLU A 32 -1.25 31.72 3.34
N VAL A 33 -1.31 31.21 2.11
CA VAL A 33 -0.35 30.23 1.58
C VAL A 33 0.24 30.81 0.31
N SER A 34 1.55 31.01 0.28
CA SER A 34 2.24 31.57 -0.89
C SER A 34 3.06 30.49 -1.61
N ASP A 35 2.94 30.44 -2.93
CA ASP A 35 3.69 29.53 -3.80
C ASP A 35 4.03 30.21 -5.13
N HIS A 36 5.28 30.11 -5.59
CA HIS A 36 5.77 30.70 -6.85
C HIS A 36 5.33 32.17 -7.09
N GLY A 37 5.30 33.00 -6.04
CA GLY A 37 4.90 34.41 -6.11
C GLY A 37 3.39 34.67 -6.12
N VAL A 38 2.56 33.63 -6.06
CA VAL A 38 1.10 33.72 -5.92
C VAL A 38 0.72 33.51 -4.45
N THR A 39 -0.09 34.42 -3.90
CA THR A 39 -0.62 34.28 -2.54
C THR A 39 -2.07 33.81 -2.58
N HIS A 40 -2.34 32.69 -1.92
CA HIS A 40 -3.65 32.09 -1.78
C HIS A 40 -4.22 32.44 -0.41
N PHE A 41 -5.23 33.30 -0.38
CA PHE A 41 -6.04 33.55 0.81
C PHE A 41 -7.02 32.40 1.02
N MET A 42 -6.95 31.80 2.20
CA MET A 42 -7.69 30.62 2.60
C MET A 42 -8.60 30.93 3.78
N SER A 43 -9.75 30.27 3.85
CA SER A 43 -10.65 30.34 5.00
C SER A 43 -11.27 28.99 5.28
N ALA A 44 -11.53 28.68 6.55
CA ALA A 44 -12.21 27.45 6.93
C ALA A 44 -13.59 27.32 6.26
N PRO A 45 -14.10 26.09 6.08
CA PRO A 45 -15.40 25.88 5.45
C PRO A 45 -16.54 26.58 6.22
N PRO A 46 -17.54 27.16 5.54
CA PRO A 46 -17.66 27.24 4.08
C PRO A 46 -16.74 28.31 3.47
N GLY A 47 -15.87 27.93 2.53
CA GLY A 47 -14.91 28.87 1.95
C GLY A 47 -13.83 28.21 1.09
N PRO A 48 -12.89 29.01 0.50
CA PRO A 48 -11.68 28.49 -0.15
C PRO A 48 -10.78 27.83 0.91
N ALA A 49 -11.10 26.59 1.26
CA ALA A 49 -10.56 25.92 2.43
C ALA A 49 -9.52 24.85 2.07
N MET A 50 -9.34 24.52 0.80
CA MET A 50 -8.38 23.49 0.38
C MET A 50 -7.49 23.96 -0.76
N LEU A 51 -6.19 23.66 -0.67
CA LEU A 51 -5.26 23.67 -1.79
C LEU A 51 -4.80 22.24 -2.04
N SER A 52 -4.81 21.82 -3.29
CA SER A 52 -4.27 20.53 -3.72
C SER A 52 -3.22 20.74 -4.80
N TRP A 53 -2.12 20.02 -4.70
CA TRP A 53 -1.03 20.05 -5.67
C TRP A 53 -0.49 18.64 -5.88
N ASN A 54 -0.05 18.33 -7.11
CA ASN A 54 0.70 17.12 -7.37
C ASN A 54 1.96 17.40 -8.18
N SER A 55 2.98 16.56 -8.03
CA SER A 55 4.25 16.73 -8.74
C SER A 55 4.24 16.25 -10.19
N ALA A 56 3.16 15.63 -10.66
CA ALA A 56 3.07 15.05 -12.00
C ALA A 56 2.70 16.09 -13.06
N ASP A 57 1.81 17.03 -12.72
CA ASP A 57 1.39 18.10 -13.62
C ASP A 57 2.29 19.34 -13.53
N GLY A 58 3.13 19.45 -12.49
CA GLY A 58 4.03 20.59 -12.27
C GLY A 58 3.29 21.92 -12.15
N SER A 59 1.97 21.88 -11.90
CA SER A 59 1.08 23.03 -11.97
C SER A 59 1.04 23.81 -10.66
N HIS A 60 0.43 24.99 -10.67
CA HIS A 60 0.15 25.74 -9.44
C HIS A 60 -0.89 25.02 -8.57
N PRO A 61 -0.82 25.15 -7.24
CA PRO A 61 -1.82 24.58 -6.35
C PRO A 61 -3.25 24.97 -6.73
N ILE A 62 -4.13 23.97 -6.85
CA ILE A 62 -5.55 24.16 -7.16
C ILE A 62 -6.29 24.53 -5.89
N LYS A 63 -6.87 25.74 -5.87
CA LYS A 63 -7.70 26.22 -4.76
C LYS A 63 -9.15 25.76 -4.92
N SER A 64 -9.64 25.02 -3.93
CA SER A 64 -10.98 24.45 -3.91
C SER A 64 -11.82 25.02 -2.78
N LYS A 65 -13.09 25.32 -3.08
CA LYS A 65 -14.09 25.67 -2.07
C LYS A 65 -14.60 24.40 -1.40
N LEU A 66 -14.61 24.37 -0.08
CA LEU A 66 -15.26 23.31 0.69
C LEU A 66 -16.47 23.88 1.43
N ASN A 67 -17.56 23.11 1.48
CA ASN A 67 -18.75 23.45 2.26
C ASN A 67 -18.63 22.98 3.72
N LYS A 68 -17.93 21.87 3.95
CA LYS A 68 -17.62 21.29 5.26
C LYS A 68 -16.19 20.76 5.25
N LEU A 69 -15.62 20.56 6.44
CA LEU A 69 -14.32 19.92 6.58
C LEU A 69 -14.36 18.47 6.07
N PRO A 70 -13.29 17.98 5.42
CA PRO A 70 -13.18 16.56 5.07
C PRO A 70 -13.12 15.68 6.32
N ASP A 71 -13.72 14.50 6.26
CA ASP A 71 -13.86 13.62 7.43
C ASP A 71 -12.49 13.24 8.06
N TRP A 72 -11.44 13.12 7.25
CA TRP A 72 -10.07 12.81 7.71
C TRP A 72 -9.41 13.94 8.52
N THR A 73 -9.98 15.15 8.53
CA THR A 73 -9.50 16.28 9.33
C THR A 73 -10.19 16.39 10.70
N LEU A 74 -11.25 15.64 10.93
CA LEU A 74 -12.00 15.65 12.17
C LEU A 74 -11.31 14.78 13.23
N PRO A 75 -11.53 15.05 14.54
CA PRO A 75 -11.09 14.14 15.59
C PRO A 75 -11.59 12.71 15.33
N PRO A 76 -10.81 11.67 15.70
CA PRO A 76 -11.24 10.30 15.52
C PRO A 76 -12.58 10.03 16.21
N ASP A 77 -13.54 9.48 15.48
CA ASP A 77 -14.83 9.06 16.04
C ASP A 77 -14.67 7.81 16.90
N ILE A 78 -14.44 7.99 18.20
CA ILE A 78 -14.27 6.89 19.16
C ILE A 78 -15.57 6.12 19.44
N SER A 79 -16.72 6.55 18.91
CA SER A 79 -17.95 5.75 18.95
C SER A 79 -17.89 4.59 17.95
N ASN A 80 -17.07 4.72 16.90
CA ASN A 80 -16.76 3.62 15.99
C ASN A 80 -15.78 2.64 16.65
N ASN A 81 -16.20 1.39 16.81
CA ASN A 81 -15.40 0.35 17.47
C ASN A 81 -14.04 0.11 16.81
N LEU A 82 -13.94 0.15 15.49
CA LEU A 82 -12.68 -0.02 14.77
C LEU A 82 -11.73 1.16 15.03
N VAL A 83 -12.26 2.39 15.00
CA VAL A 83 -11.47 3.60 15.30
C VAL A 83 -10.99 3.56 16.74
N LYS A 84 -11.88 3.27 17.69
CA LYS A 84 -11.53 3.12 19.12
C LYS A 84 -10.44 2.07 19.34
N ALA A 85 -10.54 0.92 18.69
CA ALA A 85 -9.53 -0.13 18.79
C ALA A 85 -8.17 0.32 18.23
N ARG A 86 -8.14 0.97 17.05
CA ARG A 86 -6.90 1.51 16.45
C ARG A 86 -6.27 2.62 17.28
N VAL A 87 -7.07 3.51 17.86
CA VAL A 87 -6.58 4.53 18.81
C VAL A 87 -5.98 3.85 20.04
N GLY A 88 -6.68 2.86 20.61
CA GLY A 88 -6.17 2.06 21.74
C GLY A 88 -4.83 1.38 21.44
N SER A 89 -4.71 0.71 20.29
CA SER A 89 -3.45 0.08 19.85
C SER A 89 -2.33 1.10 19.62
N THR A 90 -2.65 2.29 19.09
CA THR A 90 -1.68 3.38 18.91
C THR A 90 -1.17 3.90 20.26
N LEU A 91 -2.06 4.07 21.25
CA LEU A 91 -1.67 4.47 22.60
C LEU A 91 -0.85 3.37 23.29
N LYS A 92 -1.24 2.09 23.14
CA LYS A 92 -0.46 0.94 23.63
C LYS A 92 0.96 0.90 23.06
N PHE A 93 1.11 1.15 21.76
CA PHE A 93 2.43 1.27 21.11
C PHE A 93 3.24 2.41 21.74
N ARG A 94 2.64 3.61 21.81
CA ARG A 94 3.25 4.83 22.34
C ARG A 94 3.73 4.64 23.78
N ASP A 95 2.89 4.07 24.63
CA ASP A 95 3.17 3.89 26.06
C ASP A 95 4.32 2.90 26.27
N GLN A 96 4.38 1.82 25.49
CA GLN A 96 5.51 0.88 25.53
C GLN A 96 6.82 1.51 25.05
N PHE A 97 6.77 2.35 24.01
CA PHE A 97 7.94 3.07 23.53
C PHE A 97 8.44 4.09 24.57
N PHE A 98 7.54 4.87 25.18
CA PHE A 98 7.91 5.82 26.24
C PHE A 98 8.35 5.15 27.55
N ALA A 99 7.96 3.91 27.79
CA ALA A 99 8.51 3.08 28.86
C ALA A 99 9.95 2.59 28.57
N GLY A 100 10.56 2.99 27.45
CA GLY A 100 11.95 2.68 27.12
C GLY A 100 12.16 1.35 26.41
N LYS A 101 11.09 0.66 25.98
CA LYS A 101 11.24 -0.59 25.23
C LYS A 101 11.82 -0.32 23.84
N PRO A 102 12.79 -1.13 23.36
CA PRO A 102 13.30 -1.01 22.01
C PRO A 102 12.19 -1.12 20.95
N LEU A 103 12.22 -0.23 19.96
CA LEU A 103 11.21 -0.19 18.91
C LEU A 103 10.97 -1.55 18.21
N PRO A 104 12.01 -2.31 17.81
CA PRO A 104 11.80 -3.62 17.19
C PRO A 104 11.07 -4.63 18.09
N GLU A 105 11.30 -4.56 19.41
CA GLU A 105 10.65 -5.44 20.39
C GLU A 105 9.14 -5.11 20.48
N VAL A 106 8.80 -3.83 20.62
CA VAL A 106 7.40 -3.37 20.69
C VAL A 106 6.63 -3.80 19.43
N LEU A 107 7.22 -3.56 18.25
CA LEU A 107 6.58 -3.90 16.98
C LEU A 107 6.46 -5.41 16.76
N SER A 108 7.45 -6.19 17.17
CA SER A 108 7.40 -7.66 17.11
C SER A 108 6.29 -8.23 18.00
N GLY A 109 6.08 -7.65 19.19
CA GLY A 109 4.99 -8.06 20.07
C GLY A 109 3.61 -7.72 19.52
N LEU A 110 3.46 -6.56 18.86
CA LEU A 110 2.17 -6.14 18.31
C LEU A 110 1.78 -6.92 17.04
N VAL A 111 2.73 -7.26 16.18
CA VAL A 111 2.43 -7.93 14.89
C VAL A 111 1.94 -9.37 15.04
N VAL A 112 2.28 -10.04 16.16
CA VAL A 112 1.82 -11.39 16.49
C VAL A 112 0.60 -11.40 17.41
N SER A 113 0.06 -10.23 17.76
CA SER A 113 -1.14 -10.10 18.59
C SER A 113 -2.36 -10.67 17.87
N GLU A 114 -3.26 -11.30 18.62
CA GLU A 114 -4.58 -11.73 18.13
C GLU A 114 -5.47 -10.52 17.77
N VAL A 115 -5.15 -9.33 18.28
CA VAL A 115 -5.89 -8.09 18.01
C VAL A 115 -5.46 -7.50 16.67
N GLU A 116 -6.38 -7.46 15.69
CA GLU A 116 -6.13 -6.89 14.36
C GLU A 116 -5.60 -5.45 14.40
N SER A 117 -6.12 -4.62 15.30
CA SER A 117 -5.67 -3.22 15.46
C SER A 117 -4.22 -3.10 15.93
N ASP A 118 -3.72 -4.06 16.72
CA ASP A 118 -2.30 -4.10 17.11
C ASP A 118 -1.43 -4.41 15.89
N ARG A 119 -1.83 -5.41 15.09
CA ARG A 119 -1.12 -5.78 13.85
C ARG A 119 -1.12 -4.66 12.83
N PHE A 120 -2.25 -3.97 12.68
CA PHE A 120 -2.38 -2.80 11.81
C PHE A 120 -1.39 -1.69 12.19
N VAL A 121 -1.30 -1.35 13.48
CA VAL A 121 -0.34 -0.34 13.97
C VAL A 121 1.09 -0.82 13.78
N ALA A 122 1.38 -2.09 14.09
CA ALA A 122 2.72 -2.66 13.98
C ALA A 122 3.26 -2.56 12.55
N VAL A 123 2.50 -3.02 11.56
CA VAL A 123 2.91 -3.04 10.15
C VAL A 123 3.15 -1.63 9.61
N ASN A 124 2.24 -0.69 9.91
CA ASN A 124 2.41 0.71 9.49
C ASN A 124 3.64 1.33 10.14
N MET A 125 3.85 1.10 11.43
CA MET A 125 4.99 1.65 12.16
C MET A 125 6.32 1.03 11.71
N MET A 126 6.39 -0.28 11.47
CA MET A 126 7.60 -0.94 10.95
C MET A 126 8.10 -0.24 9.70
N LEU A 127 7.22 0.04 8.75
CA LEU A 127 7.63 0.71 7.53
C LEU A 127 7.83 2.21 7.78
N ALA A 128 7.00 2.90 8.57
CA ALA A 128 7.18 4.31 8.95
C ALA A 128 8.58 4.59 9.53
N THR A 129 9.14 3.65 10.28
CA THR A 129 10.44 3.79 10.96
C THR A 129 11.55 2.91 10.35
N ASP A 130 11.44 2.56 9.06
CA ASP A 130 12.46 1.83 8.28
C ASP A 130 12.90 0.47 8.87
N GLN A 131 12.02 -0.22 9.61
CA GLN A 131 12.22 -1.58 10.12
C GLN A 131 11.91 -2.63 9.04
N ILE A 132 12.54 -2.49 7.87
CA ILE A 132 12.23 -3.30 6.67
C ILE A 132 12.46 -4.80 6.89
N ASP A 133 13.53 -5.19 7.58
CA ASP A 133 13.79 -6.59 7.93
C ASP A 133 12.69 -7.19 8.80
N LEU A 134 12.26 -6.45 9.82
CA LEU A 134 11.21 -6.90 10.74
C LEU A 134 9.86 -7.01 10.03
N PHE A 135 9.52 -6.02 9.20
CA PHE A 135 8.34 -6.06 8.34
C PHE A 135 8.35 -7.34 7.51
N PHE A 136 9.45 -7.61 6.83
CA PHE A 136 9.54 -8.72 5.91
C PHE A 136 9.60 -10.10 6.57
N LYS A 137 10.13 -10.21 7.80
CA LYS A 137 10.01 -11.42 8.62
C LYS A 137 8.53 -11.71 8.93
N SER A 138 7.77 -10.68 9.29
CA SER A 138 6.34 -10.79 9.62
C SER A 138 5.48 -11.06 8.38
N PHE A 139 5.70 -10.31 7.30
CA PHE A 139 4.92 -10.37 6.07
C PHE A 139 4.96 -11.74 5.38
N VAL A 140 6.12 -12.43 5.42
CA VAL A 140 6.26 -13.74 4.74
C VAL A 140 5.91 -14.94 5.60
N SER A 141 5.62 -14.74 6.90
CA SER A 141 5.35 -15.81 7.87
C SER A 141 3.95 -15.72 8.48
N THR A 142 3.20 -14.67 8.17
CA THR A 142 1.85 -14.45 8.67
C THR A 142 0.81 -15.28 7.92
N LYS A 143 -0.20 -15.78 8.66
CA LYS A 143 -1.45 -16.30 8.10
C LYS A 143 -2.58 -15.25 8.12
N ASN A 144 -2.34 -14.11 8.79
CA ASN A 144 -3.31 -13.04 8.96
C ASN A 144 -3.37 -12.20 7.68
N TYR A 145 -4.52 -12.23 6.99
CA TYR A 145 -4.71 -11.50 5.74
C TYR A 145 -4.61 -9.98 5.93
N ASP A 146 -5.05 -9.44 7.08
CA ASP A 146 -4.93 -8.01 7.41
C ASP A 146 -3.47 -7.54 7.43
N VAL A 147 -2.53 -8.36 7.90
CA VAL A 147 -1.09 -8.06 7.87
C VAL A 147 -0.58 -7.98 6.43
N ILE A 148 -1.08 -8.86 5.55
CA ILE A 148 -0.69 -8.89 4.14
C ILE A 148 -1.23 -7.65 3.41
N GLU A 149 -2.55 -7.41 3.51
CA GLU A 149 -3.20 -6.30 2.82
C GLU A 149 -2.64 -4.95 3.27
N ASN A 150 -2.59 -4.72 4.59
CA ASN A 150 -2.04 -3.49 5.15
C ASN A 150 -0.54 -3.37 4.87
N GLY A 151 0.19 -4.49 4.88
CA GLY A 151 1.61 -4.53 4.57
C GLY A 151 1.94 -4.12 3.14
N ILE A 152 1.14 -4.55 2.18
CA ILE A 152 1.29 -4.13 0.78
C ILE A 152 1.06 -2.62 0.65
N ILE A 153 -0.01 -2.08 1.26
CA ILE A 153 -0.29 -0.65 1.23
C ILE A 153 0.85 0.17 1.88
N ALA A 154 1.28 -0.23 3.07
CA ALA A 154 2.35 0.44 3.78
C ALA A 154 3.69 0.35 3.00
N LEU A 155 3.97 -0.78 2.33
CA LEU A 155 5.18 -0.94 1.52
C LEU A 155 5.13 -0.07 0.26
N ARG A 156 3.96 0.07 -0.36
CA ARG A 156 3.73 1.01 -1.48
C ARG A 156 3.97 2.46 -1.05
N HIS A 157 3.59 2.84 0.17
CA HIS A 157 3.95 4.15 0.72
C HIS A 157 5.47 4.26 0.93
N TRP A 158 6.11 3.21 1.45
CA TRP A 158 7.55 3.19 1.70
C TRP A 158 8.39 3.40 0.42
N ILE A 159 8.08 2.69 -0.67
CA ILE A 159 8.77 2.88 -1.95
C ILE A 159 8.42 4.21 -2.61
N GLY A 160 7.31 4.84 -2.23
CA GLY A 160 6.87 6.13 -2.74
C GLY A 160 7.42 7.34 -2.00
N ARG A 161 8.29 7.16 -0.98
CA ARG A 161 8.79 8.25 -0.13
C ARG A 161 9.75 9.19 -0.83
N LYS A 162 10.63 8.66 -1.67
CA LYS A 162 11.63 9.42 -2.43
C LYS A 162 12.11 8.60 -3.63
N PRO A 163 12.72 9.23 -4.64
CA PRO A 163 13.31 8.51 -5.77
C PRO A 163 14.36 7.51 -5.29
N GLY A 164 14.42 6.33 -5.92
CA GLY A 164 15.37 5.26 -5.62
C GLY A 164 15.00 4.36 -4.43
N GLN A 165 13.86 4.56 -3.76
CA GLN A 165 13.43 3.64 -2.69
C GLN A 165 13.00 2.27 -3.21
N ASP A 166 12.38 2.23 -4.39
CA ASP A 166 12.09 0.99 -5.13
C ASP A 166 13.38 0.24 -5.48
N LEU A 167 14.44 0.93 -5.93
CA LEU A 167 15.75 0.34 -6.17
C LEU A 167 16.39 -0.20 -4.87
N LYS A 168 16.32 0.56 -3.79
CA LYS A 168 16.76 0.10 -2.47
C LYS A 168 16.01 -1.16 -2.02
N LEU A 169 14.70 -1.23 -2.29
CA LEU A 169 13.92 -2.44 -2.01
C LEU A 169 14.36 -3.60 -2.91
N TYR A 170 14.53 -3.37 -4.20
CA TYR A 170 15.04 -4.38 -5.14
C TYR A 170 16.36 -5.01 -4.67
N GLU A 171 17.34 -4.18 -4.30
CA GLU A 171 18.63 -4.63 -3.79
C GLU A 171 18.50 -5.40 -2.47
N PHE A 172 17.63 -4.93 -1.57
CA PHE A 172 17.30 -5.61 -0.33
C PHE A 172 16.69 -7.01 -0.58
N MET A 173 15.77 -7.13 -1.54
CA MET A 173 15.13 -8.41 -1.88
C MET A 173 16.16 -9.44 -2.38
N ILE A 174 17.18 -9.00 -3.11
CA ILE A 174 18.24 -9.88 -3.59
C ILE A 174 19.19 -10.26 -2.44
N SER A 175 19.75 -9.26 -1.78
CA SER A 175 20.83 -9.45 -0.79
C SER A 175 20.35 -10.11 0.51
N ALA A 176 19.24 -9.64 1.07
CA ALA A 176 18.75 -10.07 2.38
C ALA A 176 17.64 -11.14 2.29
N ARG A 177 16.88 -11.16 1.19
CA ARG A 177 15.74 -12.10 1.02
C ARG A 177 16.00 -13.20 -0.01
N HIS A 178 17.18 -13.20 -0.63
CA HIS A 178 17.63 -14.21 -1.60
C HIS A 178 16.65 -14.42 -2.76
N TYR A 179 16.08 -13.32 -3.26
CA TYR A 179 15.34 -13.32 -4.52
C TYR A 179 16.35 -13.33 -5.67
N THR A 180 16.05 -14.04 -6.75
CA THR A 180 16.77 -13.80 -8.01
C THR A 180 16.46 -12.39 -8.51
N LYS A 181 17.31 -11.85 -9.39
CA LYS A 181 17.05 -10.54 -10.01
C LYS A 181 15.65 -10.47 -10.63
N LYS A 182 15.25 -11.52 -11.36
CA LYS A 182 13.93 -11.54 -12.00
C LYS A 182 12.78 -11.60 -11.00
N GLN A 183 12.92 -12.38 -9.91
CA GLN A 183 11.92 -12.40 -8.84
C GLN A 183 11.80 -11.05 -8.15
N ALA A 184 12.92 -10.35 -7.94
CA ALA A 184 12.93 -9.02 -7.34
C ALA A 184 12.26 -7.99 -8.26
N GLU A 185 12.55 -7.99 -9.56
CA GLU A 185 11.83 -7.15 -10.56
C GLU A 185 10.32 -7.36 -10.48
N ILE A 186 9.86 -8.61 -10.55
CA ILE A 186 8.43 -8.97 -10.46
C ILE A 186 7.82 -8.41 -9.17
N PHE A 187 8.53 -8.53 -8.04
CA PHE A 187 8.05 -8.04 -6.76
C PHE A 187 7.86 -6.51 -6.75
N ILE A 188 8.77 -5.75 -7.37
CA ILE A 188 8.65 -4.29 -7.47
C ILE A 188 7.57 -3.89 -8.48
N ASP A 189 7.49 -4.53 -9.65
CA ASP A 189 6.45 -4.28 -10.65
C ASP A 189 5.05 -4.44 -10.05
N LEU A 190 4.83 -5.49 -9.27
CA LEU A 190 3.57 -5.70 -8.56
C LEU A 190 3.30 -4.59 -7.53
N LEU A 191 4.31 -3.92 -6.97
CA LEU A 191 4.08 -2.77 -6.08
C LEU A 191 3.76 -1.48 -6.84
N HIS A 192 4.28 -1.30 -8.05
CA HIS A 192 4.02 -0.13 -8.91
C HIS A 192 2.59 -0.11 -9.47
N SER A 193 1.95 -1.28 -9.58
CA SER A 193 0.57 -1.49 -10.06
C SER A 193 0.41 -1.28 -11.56
N PHE A 194 -0.53 -2.02 -12.13
CA PHE A 194 -0.86 -1.99 -13.55
C PHE A 194 -1.50 -0.66 -13.99
N GLY A 195 -1.16 -0.22 -15.20
CA GLY A 195 -1.80 0.86 -15.93
C GLY A 195 -3.14 0.44 -16.54
N ASP A 196 -3.90 1.41 -17.05
CA ASP A 196 -5.25 1.13 -17.56
C ASP A 196 -5.25 0.30 -18.85
N ASP A 197 -4.19 0.38 -19.66
CA ASP A 197 -4.04 -0.42 -20.88
C ASP A 197 -3.66 -1.87 -20.57
N GLU A 198 -2.69 -2.10 -19.68
CA GLU A 198 -2.35 -3.46 -19.22
C GLU A 198 -3.57 -4.19 -18.66
N LEU A 199 -4.45 -3.50 -17.93
CA LEU A 199 -5.64 -4.13 -17.36
C LEU A 199 -6.71 -4.53 -18.38
N LYS A 200 -6.55 -4.14 -19.65
CA LYS A 200 -7.36 -4.62 -20.79
C LYS A 200 -6.76 -5.86 -21.45
N GLU A 201 -5.53 -6.23 -21.11
CA GLU A 201 -4.86 -7.40 -21.67
C GLU A 201 -5.16 -8.64 -20.81
N PRO A 202 -5.66 -9.74 -21.42
CA PRO A 202 -5.84 -11.01 -20.71
C PRO A 202 -4.57 -11.52 -20.02
N GLU A 203 -3.42 -11.28 -20.62
CA GLU A 203 -2.10 -11.71 -20.16
C GLU A 203 -1.79 -11.20 -18.75
N THR A 204 -2.25 -10.00 -18.39
CA THR A 204 -2.07 -9.47 -17.02
C THR A 204 -2.72 -10.37 -15.98
N TYR A 205 -3.91 -10.89 -16.25
CA TYR A 205 -4.62 -11.77 -15.33
C TYR A 205 -4.01 -13.17 -15.33
N GLU A 206 -3.61 -13.68 -16.49
CA GLU A 206 -2.92 -14.97 -16.61
C GLU A 206 -1.62 -14.99 -15.78
N VAL A 207 -0.80 -13.95 -15.93
CA VAL A 207 0.46 -13.80 -15.19
C VAL A 207 0.22 -13.68 -13.69
N LEU A 208 -0.79 -12.89 -13.27
CA LEU A 208 -1.16 -12.81 -11.85
C LEU A 208 -1.56 -14.17 -11.27
N ILE A 209 -2.34 -14.95 -12.02
CA ILE A 209 -2.75 -16.30 -11.59
C ILE A 209 -1.55 -17.24 -11.52
N ASP A 210 -0.63 -17.18 -12.49
CA ASP A 210 0.58 -18.00 -12.47
C ASP A 210 1.53 -17.60 -11.32
N TYR A 211 1.60 -16.32 -10.94
CA TYR A 211 2.36 -15.84 -9.79
C TYR A 211 1.86 -16.36 -8.43
N LEU A 212 0.61 -16.82 -8.32
CA LEU A 212 0.14 -17.55 -7.14
C LEU A 212 0.93 -18.87 -6.92
N GLY A 213 1.54 -19.40 -7.99
CA GLY A 213 2.40 -20.59 -7.98
C GLY A 213 3.87 -20.31 -7.67
N SER A 214 4.29 -19.05 -7.52
CA SER A 214 5.69 -18.68 -7.23
C SER A 214 6.23 -19.40 -5.98
N ASP A 215 7.53 -19.67 -5.93
CA ASP A 215 8.27 -20.14 -4.75
C ASP A 215 8.36 -19.07 -3.65
N LYS A 216 8.29 -17.78 -4.02
CA LYS A 216 8.37 -16.64 -3.08
C LYS A 216 6.98 -16.23 -2.57
N SER A 217 6.76 -16.36 -1.26
CA SER A 217 5.47 -15.98 -0.63
C SER A 217 5.09 -14.52 -0.84
N GLY A 218 6.07 -13.62 -0.89
CA GLY A 218 5.82 -12.20 -1.16
C GLY A 218 5.21 -11.94 -2.55
N ILE A 219 5.66 -12.68 -3.58
CA ILE A 219 5.09 -12.59 -4.93
C ILE A 219 3.66 -13.15 -4.93
N ARG A 220 3.44 -14.31 -4.29
CA ARG A 220 2.10 -14.90 -4.14
C ARG A 220 1.12 -13.94 -3.45
N ALA A 221 1.57 -13.29 -2.37
CA ALA A 221 0.78 -12.32 -1.61
C ALA A 221 0.35 -11.12 -2.45
N LEU A 222 1.30 -10.52 -3.17
CA LEU A 222 1.03 -9.39 -4.07
C LEU A 222 0.09 -9.78 -5.21
N ALA A 223 0.32 -10.94 -5.84
CA ALA A 223 -0.52 -11.43 -6.93
C ALA A 223 -1.97 -11.67 -6.47
N ASN A 224 -2.15 -12.35 -5.33
CA ASN A 224 -3.47 -12.59 -4.76
C ASN A 224 -4.18 -11.28 -4.39
N TRP A 225 -3.45 -10.32 -3.82
CA TRP A 225 -3.98 -9.01 -3.48
C TRP A 225 -4.46 -8.23 -4.71
N HIS A 226 -3.72 -8.27 -5.82
CA HIS A 226 -4.18 -7.69 -7.09
C HIS A 226 -5.42 -8.39 -7.62
N LEU A 227 -5.43 -9.72 -7.65
CA LEU A 227 -6.59 -10.49 -8.12
C LEU A 227 -7.87 -10.17 -7.34
N HIS A 228 -7.80 -10.07 -6.00
CA HIS A 228 -8.95 -9.70 -5.16
C HIS A 228 -9.48 -8.30 -5.45
N ARG A 229 -8.62 -7.38 -5.87
CA ARG A 229 -8.99 -6.00 -6.20
C ARG A 229 -9.54 -5.87 -7.62
N LEU A 230 -8.92 -6.55 -8.57
CA LEU A 230 -9.26 -6.47 -10.00
C LEU A 230 -10.44 -7.37 -10.36
N VAL A 231 -10.64 -8.46 -9.61
CA VAL A 231 -11.70 -9.46 -9.83
C VAL A 231 -12.45 -9.70 -8.52
N PRO A 232 -13.38 -8.82 -8.11
CA PRO A 232 -14.06 -8.92 -6.82
C PRO A 232 -14.80 -10.23 -6.59
N LYS A 233 -15.34 -10.87 -7.66
CA LYS A 233 -15.95 -12.20 -7.59
C LYS A 233 -15.02 -13.31 -7.11
N GLY A 234 -13.70 -13.10 -7.22
CA GLY A 234 -12.70 -14.08 -6.80
C GLY A 234 -12.29 -13.97 -5.33
N ARG A 235 -12.82 -12.99 -4.57
CA ARG A 235 -12.54 -12.84 -3.13
C ARG A 235 -13.01 -14.05 -2.30
N ASP A 236 -13.95 -14.84 -2.82
CA ASP A 236 -14.42 -16.08 -2.20
C ASP A 236 -13.41 -17.25 -2.37
N ILE A 237 -12.43 -17.10 -3.26
CA ILE A 237 -11.37 -18.10 -3.45
C ILE A 237 -10.37 -17.94 -2.31
N LYS A 238 -10.50 -18.79 -1.30
CA LYS A 238 -9.53 -18.85 -0.20
C LYS A 238 -8.14 -19.15 -0.73
N PHE A 239 -7.16 -18.32 -0.34
CA PHE A 239 -5.76 -18.49 -0.69
C PHE A 239 -4.90 -18.16 0.52
N ASP A 240 -4.15 -19.15 1.02
CA ASP A 240 -3.12 -18.95 2.03
C ASP A 240 -1.75 -18.88 1.32
N THR A 241 -1.01 -17.79 1.57
CA THR A 241 0.30 -17.58 0.94
C THR A 241 1.35 -18.58 1.44
N LEU A 242 1.09 -19.26 2.56
CA LEU A 242 1.94 -20.29 3.17
C LEU A 242 1.44 -21.71 2.90
N ALA A 243 0.32 -21.86 2.20
CA ALA A 243 -0.22 -23.15 1.80
C ALA A 243 0.81 -24.00 1.06
N ASN A 244 0.68 -25.32 1.18
CA ASN A 244 1.54 -26.25 0.44
C ASN A 244 1.23 -26.21 -1.08
N GLU A 245 2.06 -26.86 -1.89
CA GLU A 245 1.90 -26.78 -3.36
C GLU A 245 0.56 -27.32 -3.87
N ALA A 246 0.04 -28.39 -3.26
CA ALA A 246 -1.23 -29.00 -3.68
C ALA A 246 -2.41 -28.05 -3.43
N GLU A 247 -2.47 -27.45 -2.24
CA GLU A 247 -3.48 -26.45 -1.87
C GLU A 247 -3.41 -25.22 -2.79
N ARG A 248 -2.20 -24.74 -3.10
CA ARG A 248 -2.03 -23.62 -4.05
C ARG A 248 -2.52 -23.98 -5.44
N LYS A 249 -2.21 -25.18 -5.95
CA LYS A 249 -2.68 -25.67 -7.25
C LYS A 249 -4.21 -25.71 -7.33
N GLU A 250 -4.88 -26.10 -6.25
CA GLU A 250 -6.34 -26.08 -6.19
C GLU A 250 -6.90 -24.66 -6.30
N ALA A 251 -6.35 -23.71 -5.54
CA ALA A 251 -6.76 -22.31 -5.62
C ALA A 251 -6.49 -21.70 -7.01
N ILE A 252 -5.34 -22.02 -7.62
CA ILE A 252 -5.00 -21.62 -8.99
C ILE A 252 -6.01 -22.17 -9.99
N ALA A 253 -6.43 -23.44 -9.85
CA ALA A 253 -7.45 -24.03 -10.71
C ALA A 253 -8.80 -23.30 -10.59
N LYS A 254 -9.20 -22.92 -9.38
CA LYS A 254 -10.40 -22.09 -9.14
C LYS A 254 -10.29 -20.73 -9.82
N TRP A 255 -9.12 -20.09 -9.72
CA TRP A 255 -8.85 -18.83 -10.42
C TRP A 255 -8.91 -18.97 -11.94
N LYS A 256 -8.28 -20.00 -12.52
CA LYS A 256 -8.32 -20.28 -13.98
C LYS A 256 -9.72 -20.59 -14.48
N LYS A 257 -10.59 -21.15 -13.63
CA LYS A 257 -12.01 -21.35 -13.96
C LYS A 257 -12.79 -20.03 -13.93
N LEU A 258 -12.50 -19.15 -12.97
CA LEU A 258 -13.16 -17.86 -12.83
C LEU A 258 -12.72 -16.86 -13.91
N VAL A 259 -11.44 -16.88 -14.28
CA VAL A 259 -10.83 -16.07 -15.32
C VAL A 259 -10.15 -17.01 -16.33
N PRO A 260 -10.92 -17.50 -17.33
CA PRO A 260 -10.36 -18.36 -18.36
C PRO A 260 -9.26 -17.66 -19.16
N LYS A 261 -8.37 -18.47 -19.74
CA LYS A 261 -7.31 -18.00 -20.63
C LYS A 261 -7.88 -17.14 -21.77
N GLY A 262 -7.22 -16.03 -22.09
CA GLY A 262 -7.63 -15.10 -23.14
C GLY A 262 -8.84 -14.21 -22.79
N THR A 263 -9.23 -14.14 -21.50
CA THR A 263 -10.37 -13.32 -21.07
C THR A 263 -9.94 -12.18 -20.15
N VAL A 264 -10.66 -11.07 -20.26
CA VAL A 264 -10.57 -9.92 -19.35
C VAL A 264 -11.76 -9.98 -18.40
N PRO A 265 -11.56 -10.04 -17.08
CA PRO A 265 -12.65 -10.00 -16.11
C PRO A 265 -13.48 -8.72 -16.22
N SER A 266 -14.80 -8.85 -16.18
CA SER A 266 -15.70 -7.70 -16.08
C SER A 266 -15.45 -6.97 -14.74
N ARG A 267 -14.97 -5.72 -14.77
CA ARG A 267 -14.87 -4.90 -13.56
C ARG A 267 -16.29 -4.64 -13.03
N SER A 268 -16.66 -5.26 -11.91
CA SER A 268 -17.81 -4.77 -11.14
C SER A 268 -17.35 -3.47 -10.49
N ILE A 269 -17.78 -2.34 -11.03
CA ILE A 269 -17.60 -1.03 -10.41
C ILE A 269 -18.44 -1.04 -9.14
N ASN A 270 -17.79 -1.24 -7.99
CA ASN A 270 -18.33 -0.89 -6.67
C ASN A 270 -17.34 0.05 -6.01
#